data_AF-A0A4Q7JBV7-F1
#
_entry.id   AF-A0A4Q7JBV7-F1
#
_cell.length_a   1.000
_cell.length_b   1.000
_cell.length_c   1.000
_cell.angle_alpha   90.00
_cell.angle_beta   90.00
_cell.angle_gamma   90.00
#
_symmetry.space_group_name_H-M   'P 1'
#
loop_
_entity.id
_entity.type
_entity.pdbx_description
1 polymer ?
#
loop_
_entity_poly.entity_id
_entity_poly.type
_entity_poly.pdbx_seq_one_letter_code
_entity_poly.pdbx_strand_id
1 'polypeptide(L)'
;MAPYRIQFDHQRHVDRGVFDVVPRLDGTPLTELIDRFETRAGMRPAGEVYGGLNVRRVHERFHGATDPKAAVLGCSCGDEGCWPLLARITVTGDLVVWDDFEQPHRPERDYTGFGPFRFDRGQYDEAVRELSPDEEA
;
A
#
# COMPACT_ATOMS: atom_id res chain seq x y z
N MET A 1 2.13 20.01 -7.09
CA MET A 1 1.37 19.32 -6.03
C MET A 1 2.30 19.15 -4.85
N ALA A 2 1.80 19.36 -3.63
CA ALA A 2 2.57 19.08 -2.42
C ALA A 2 2.78 17.55 -2.27
N PRO A 3 3.88 17.11 -1.64
CA PRO A 3 4.04 15.71 -1.28
C PRO A 3 2.96 15.30 -0.29
N TYR A 4 2.45 14.08 -0.44
CA TYR A 4 1.56 13.44 0.53
C TYR A 4 2.34 13.10 1.79
N ARG A 5 1.66 13.18 2.93
CA ARG A 5 2.14 12.59 4.18
C ARG A 5 1.67 11.14 4.25
N ILE A 6 2.62 10.20 4.33
CA ILE A 6 2.32 8.78 4.55
C ILE A 6 2.30 8.44 6.04
N GLN A 7 1.32 7.66 6.47
CA GLN A 7 1.27 7.06 7.80
C GLN A 7 0.79 5.61 7.66
N PHE A 8 0.95 4.82 8.71
CA PHE A 8 0.52 3.44 8.70
C PHE A 8 -0.32 3.11 9.91
N ASP A 9 -1.50 2.54 9.66
CA ASP A 9 -2.39 2.08 10.71
C ASP A 9 -2.18 0.61 11.00
N HIS A 10 -1.97 0.28 12.26
CA HIS A 10 -1.93 -1.11 12.73
C HIS A 10 -3.35 -1.56 13.09
N GLN A 11 -3.95 -2.39 12.25
CA GLN A 11 -5.25 -2.99 12.50
C GLN A 11 -5.07 -4.40 13.05
N ARG A 12 -5.59 -4.65 14.25
CA ARG A 12 -5.57 -5.99 14.85
C ARG A 12 -6.82 -6.76 14.42
N HIS A 13 -6.65 -7.79 13.62
CA HIS A 13 -7.72 -8.72 13.28
C HIS A 13 -7.83 -9.77 14.38
N VAL A 14 -8.67 -9.48 15.40
CA VAL A 14 -8.84 -10.31 16.61
C VAL A 14 -9.24 -11.74 16.27
N ASP A 15 -10.05 -11.94 15.24
CA ASP A 15 -10.53 -13.26 14.80
C ASP A 15 -9.44 -14.12 14.16
N ARG A 16 -8.32 -13.53 13.74
CA ARG A 16 -7.24 -14.22 13.01
C ARG A 16 -5.89 -14.14 13.70
N GLY A 17 -5.75 -13.33 14.74
CA GLY A 17 -4.47 -13.13 15.43
C GLY A 17 -3.39 -12.48 14.57
N VAL A 18 -3.76 -11.80 13.48
CA VAL A 18 -2.84 -11.12 12.55
C VAL A 18 -2.97 -9.61 12.71
N PHE A 19 -1.85 -8.90 12.59
CA PHE A 19 -1.79 -7.45 12.46
C PHE A 19 -1.64 -7.10 10.98
N ASP A 20 -2.58 -6.30 10.48
CA ASP A 20 -2.58 -5.77 9.13
C ASP A 20 -2.22 -4.28 9.18
N VAL A 21 -1.34 -3.87 8.26
CA VAL A 21 -0.88 -2.50 8.10
C VAL A 21 -1.59 -1.86 6.92
N VAL A 22 -2.27 -0.74 7.15
CA VAL A 22 -2.92 0.02 6.07
C VAL A 22 -2.21 1.37 5.89
N PRO A 23 -1.63 1.65 4.71
CA PRO A 23 -1.09 2.97 4.41
C PRO A 23 -2.20 4.02 4.40
N ARG A 24 -1.93 5.20 4.95
CA ARG A 24 -2.75 6.42 4.86
C ARG A 24 -1.96 7.50 4.13
N LEU A 25 -2.63 8.18 3.22
CA LEU A 25 -2.09 9.34 2.51
C LEU A 25 -2.92 10.57 2.90
N ASP A 26 -2.27 11.56 3.50
CA ASP A 26 -2.93 12.76 4.06
C ASP A 26 -4.11 12.40 4.97
N GLY A 27 -3.95 11.34 5.77
CA GLY A 27 -4.97 10.82 6.70
C GLY A 27 -6.02 9.91 6.07
N THR A 28 -6.09 9.81 4.74
CA THR A 28 -7.05 8.93 4.04
C THR A 28 -6.47 7.54 3.83
N PRO A 29 -7.13 6.45 4.26
CA PRO A 29 -6.67 5.09 3.98
C PRO A 29 -6.52 4.82 2.49
N LEU A 30 -5.45 4.13 2.10
CA LEU A 30 -5.25 3.74 0.70
C LEU A 30 -6.37 2.81 0.20
N THR A 31 -6.94 1.99 1.09
CA THR A 31 -8.13 1.16 0.81
C THR A 31 -9.34 2.00 0.39
N GLU A 32 -9.54 3.17 1.01
CA GLU A 32 -10.61 4.09 0.66
C GLU A 32 -10.30 4.85 -0.64
N LEU A 33 -9.04 5.23 -0.86
CA LEU A 33 -8.63 5.89 -2.11
C LEU A 33 -8.85 4.98 -3.32
N ILE A 34 -8.44 3.71 -3.25
CA ILE A 34 -8.59 2.77 -4.36
C ILE A 34 -10.06 2.42 -4.60
N ASP A 35 -10.86 2.25 -3.55
CA ASP A 35 -12.30 2.00 -3.67
C ASP A 35 -13.02 3.15 -4.40
N ARG A 36 -12.73 4.40 -4.00
CA ARG A 36 -13.28 5.60 -4.66
C ARG A 36 -12.85 5.70 -6.11
N PHE A 37 -11.62 5.31 -6.44
CA PHE A 37 -11.11 5.31 -7.81
C PHE A 37 -11.82 4.26 -8.66
N GLU A 38 -11.81 3.00 -8.24
CA GLU A 38 -12.43 1.88 -8.96
C GLU A 38 -13.93 2.12 -9.17
N THR A 39 -14.62 2.63 -8.15
CA THR A 39 -16.05 2.99 -8.22
C THR A 39 -16.31 4.06 -9.27
N ARG A 40 -15.49 5.13 -9.31
CA ARG A 40 -15.64 6.21 -10.28
C ARG A 40 -15.29 5.79 -11.70
N ALA A 41 -14.34 4.88 -11.85
CA ALA A 41 -13.98 4.27 -13.13
C ALA A 41 -15.01 3.23 -13.62
N GLY A 42 -16.04 2.92 -12.82
CA GLY A 42 -17.07 1.93 -13.16
C GLY A 42 -16.55 0.49 -13.12
N MET A 43 -15.41 0.24 -12.48
CA MET A 43 -14.84 -1.10 -12.34
C MET A 43 -15.74 -1.91 -11.39
N ARG A 44 -16.13 -3.12 -11.82
CA ARG A 44 -17.00 -4.01 -11.02
C ARG A 44 -16.33 -5.38 -10.87
N PRO A 45 -16.32 -5.97 -9.66
CA PRO A 45 -16.65 -5.33 -8.38
C PRO A 45 -15.58 -4.28 -8.01
N ALA A 46 -16.00 -3.12 -7.50
CA ALA A 46 -15.09 -2.09 -6.98
C ALA A 46 -14.76 -2.39 -5.51
N GLY A 47 -13.50 -2.25 -5.10
CA GLY A 47 -13.12 -2.14 -3.68
C GLY A 47 -13.37 -3.34 -2.75
N GLU A 48 -13.95 -4.44 -3.19
CA GLU A 48 -14.48 -5.48 -2.29
C GLU A 48 -13.48 -6.47 -1.66
N VAL A 49 -12.15 -6.22 -1.64
CA VAL A 49 -11.23 -7.21 -1.03
C VAL A 49 -9.93 -6.69 -0.43
N TYR A 50 -9.59 -5.40 -0.58
CA TYR A 50 -8.32 -4.92 -0.07
C TYR A 50 -8.36 -4.73 1.45
N GLY A 51 -7.46 -5.43 2.13
CA GLY A 51 -7.10 -5.23 3.54
C GLY A 51 -5.68 -4.69 3.66
N GLY A 52 -5.17 -4.63 4.88
CA GLY A 52 -3.79 -4.23 5.11
C GLY A 52 -2.78 -5.31 4.70
N LEU A 53 -1.50 -4.94 4.73
CA LEU A 53 -0.37 -5.85 4.52
C LEU A 53 0.02 -6.51 5.85
N ASN A 54 0.41 -7.78 5.83
CA ASN A 54 0.94 -8.45 7.01
C ASN A 54 2.28 -7.85 7.45
N VAL A 55 2.34 -7.32 8.68
CA VAL A 55 3.52 -6.64 9.28
C VAL A 55 4.84 -7.39 9.11
N ARG A 56 4.83 -8.72 9.14
CA ARG A 56 6.07 -9.54 9.15
C ARG A 56 6.85 -9.50 7.83
N ARG A 57 6.25 -9.03 6.74
CA ARG A 57 6.87 -8.97 5.39
C ARG A 57 6.82 -7.57 4.76
N VAL A 58 6.32 -6.57 5.50
CA VAL A 58 6.19 -5.17 5.07
C VAL A 58 7.57 -4.51 4.94
N HIS A 59 8.47 -4.78 5.88
CA HIS A 59 9.78 -4.13 5.97
C HIS A 59 10.61 -4.30 4.68
N GLU A 60 10.70 -5.51 4.14
CA GLU A 60 11.51 -5.79 2.93
C GLU A 60 10.92 -5.17 1.64
N ARG A 61 9.61 -4.84 1.62
CA ARG A 61 8.91 -4.39 0.41
C ARG A 61 9.02 -2.88 0.18
N PHE A 62 9.17 -2.09 1.24
CA PHE A 62 9.16 -0.62 1.16
C PHE A 62 10.56 0.00 1.04
N HIS A 63 11.63 -0.78 1.19
CA HIS A 63 13.01 -0.32 0.97
C HIS A 63 13.48 -0.37 -0.50
N GLY A 64 12.56 -0.66 -1.42
CA GLY A 64 12.85 -0.93 -2.84
C GLY A 64 12.93 -2.44 -3.07
N ALA A 65 11.84 -3.01 -3.57
CA ALA A 65 11.81 -4.42 -3.93
C ALA A 65 12.81 -4.72 -5.06
N THR A 66 13.43 -5.89 -5.04
CA THR A 66 14.16 -6.47 -6.18
C THR A 66 13.25 -6.84 -7.34
N ASP A 67 11.94 -6.89 -7.08
CA ASP A 67 10.85 -7.01 -8.06
C ASP A 67 10.45 -5.62 -8.59
N PRO A 68 10.13 -5.43 -9.89
CA PRO A 68 9.69 -4.14 -10.42
C PRO A 68 8.53 -3.48 -9.66
N LYS A 69 7.69 -4.25 -8.93
CA LYS A 69 6.55 -3.72 -8.17
C LYS A 69 6.43 -4.35 -6.79
N ALA A 70 6.02 -3.55 -5.81
CA ALA A 70 5.80 -3.95 -4.43
C ALA A 70 4.30 -3.95 -4.09
N ALA A 71 3.86 -4.90 -3.26
CA ALA A 71 2.49 -4.91 -2.74
C ALA A 71 2.31 -3.78 -1.72
N VAL A 72 1.35 -2.89 -1.98
CA VAL A 72 1.00 -1.75 -1.13
C VAL A 72 -0.32 -1.96 -0.37
N LEU A 73 -1.16 -2.91 -0.82
CA LEU A 73 -2.30 -3.46 -0.09
C LEU A 73 -2.37 -4.98 -0.28
N GLY A 74 -2.90 -5.68 0.72
CA GLY A 74 -3.15 -7.11 0.69
C GLY A 74 -4.64 -7.43 0.58
N CYS A 75 -4.97 -8.71 0.58
CA CYS A 75 -6.35 -9.15 0.76
C CYS A 75 -6.72 -9.12 2.25
N SER A 76 -7.92 -8.63 2.59
CA SER A 76 -8.45 -8.73 3.95
C SER A 76 -8.71 -10.17 4.41
N CYS A 77 -8.43 -11.18 3.57
CA CYS A 77 -8.47 -12.61 3.84
C CYS A 77 -7.19 -13.17 4.51
N GLY A 78 -6.10 -12.37 4.60
CA GLY A 78 -4.86 -12.77 5.26
C GLY A 78 -3.89 -13.59 4.40
N ASP A 79 -4.33 -14.07 3.24
CA ASP A 79 -3.47 -14.70 2.22
C ASP A 79 -2.88 -13.64 1.27
N GLU A 80 -1.55 -13.52 1.28
CA GLU A 80 -0.79 -12.49 0.55
C GLU A 80 -0.94 -12.58 -0.98
N GLY A 81 -1.21 -13.77 -1.51
CA GLY A 81 -1.35 -14.00 -2.96
C GLY A 81 -2.77 -13.85 -3.50
N CYS A 82 -3.76 -13.60 -2.64
CA CYS A 82 -5.16 -13.68 -3.05
C CYS A 82 -5.60 -12.47 -3.89
N TRP A 83 -5.36 -11.24 -3.41
CA TRP A 83 -5.73 -9.99 -4.11
C TRP A 83 -4.80 -8.82 -3.73
N PRO A 84 -3.51 -8.83 -4.12
CA PRO A 84 -2.63 -7.70 -3.83
C PRO A 84 -2.90 -6.52 -4.76
N LEU A 85 -2.77 -5.30 -4.23
CA LEU A 85 -2.57 -4.10 -5.05
C LEU A 85 -1.05 -3.87 -5.12
N LEU A 86 -0.49 -3.98 -6.31
CA LEU A 86 0.93 -3.73 -6.54
C LEU A 86 1.13 -2.29 -7.03
N ALA A 87 2.27 -1.70 -6.69
CA ALA A 87 2.72 -0.42 -7.21
C ALA A 87 4.21 -0.45 -7.46
N ARG A 88 4.67 0.29 -8.47
CA ARG A 88 6.10 0.58 -8.62
C ARG A 88 6.48 1.65 -7.61
N ILE A 89 7.49 1.35 -6.80
CA ILE A 89 8.06 2.29 -5.82
C ILE A 89 9.39 2.78 -6.36
N THR A 90 9.46 4.05 -6.74
CA THR A 90 10.68 4.68 -7.24
C THR A 90 11.22 5.65 -6.19
N VAL A 91 12.44 5.43 -5.72
CA VAL A 91 13.14 6.32 -4.79
C VAL A 91 14.19 7.10 -5.55
N THR A 92 14.16 8.43 -5.47
CA THR A 92 15.13 9.30 -6.16
C THR A 92 15.44 10.53 -5.32
N GLY A 93 16.69 10.64 -4.84
CA GLY A 93 17.10 11.74 -3.97
C GLY A 93 16.26 11.79 -2.70
N ASP A 94 15.47 12.86 -2.57
CA ASP A 94 14.59 13.13 -1.43
C ASP A 94 13.11 12.87 -1.74
N LEU A 95 12.81 12.15 -2.83
CA LEU A 95 11.45 11.86 -3.28
C LEU A 95 11.23 10.34 -3.37
N VAL A 96 10.08 9.89 -2.86
CA VAL A 96 9.53 8.56 -3.11
C VAL A 96 8.27 8.69 -3.96
N VAL A 97 8.14 7.89 -5.01
CA VAL A 97 6.98 7.90 -5.91
C VAL A 97 6.36 6.51 -5.97
N TRP A 98 5.06 6.44 -5.73
CA TRP A 98 4.24 5.25 -5.98
C TRP A 98 3.39 5.48 -7.22
N ASP A 99 3.60 4.66 -8.25
CA ASP A 99 2.90 4.75 -9.52
C ASP A 99 2.79 3.39 -10.20
N ASP A 100 2.22 3.35 -11.41
CA ASP A 100 2.08 2.10 -12.19
C ASP A 100 1.40 0.97 -11.40
N PHE A 101 0.25 1.34 -10.82
CA PHE A 101 -0.55 0.44 -10.01
C PHE A 101 -1.13 -0.68 -10.85
N GLU A 102 -1.18 -1.88 -10.28
CA GLU A 102 -1.79 -3.03 -10.94
C GLU A 102 -2.42 -4.00 -9.94
N GLN A 103 -3.41 -4.75 -10.44
CA GLN A 103 -3.96 -5.89 -9.75
C GLN A 103 -3.72 -7.14 -10.62
N PRO A 104 -2.81 -8.05 -10.23
CA PRO A 104 -2.41 -9.20 -11.05
C PRO A 104 -3.57 -10.13 -11.45
N HIS A 105 -4.63 -10.17 -10.64
CA HIS A 105 -5.81 -10.99 -10.90
C HIS A 105 -6.86 -10.32 -11.81
N ARG A 106 -6.67 -9.04 -12.17
CA ARG A 106 -7.48 -8.30 -13.15
C ARG A 106 -6.57 -7.42 -14.03
N PRO A 107 -5.75 -8.03 -14.89
CA PRO A 107 -4.77 -7.31 -15.72
C PRO A 107 -5.43 -6.33 -16.71
N GLU A 108 -6.71 -6.48 -17.00
CA GLU A 108 -7.48 -5.58 -17.85
C GLU A 108 -7.84 -4.22 -17.20
N ARG A 109 -7.58 -4.05 -15.89
CA ARG A 109 -7.90 -2.80 -15.18
C ARG A 109 -6.85 -1.73 -15.42
N ASP A 110 -7.33 -0.53 -15.76
CA ASP A 110 -6.50 0.63 -15.96
C ASP A 110 -6.44 1.51 -14.69
N TYR A 111 -5.29 1.48 -14.00
CA TYR A 111 -5.01 2.31 -12.83
C TYR A 111 -4.13 3.53 -13.14
N THR A 112 -3.93 3.90 -14.40
CA THR A 112 -3.08 5.05 -14.79
C THR A 112 -3.51 6.36 -14.15
N GLY A 113 -4.81 6.52 -13.86
CA GLY A 113 -5.36 7.70 -13.18
C GLY A 113 -5.38 7.64 -11.64
N PHE A 114 -4.90 6.56 -11.02
CA PHE A 114 -4.96 6.40 -9.56
C PHE A 114 -3.82 7.13 -8.85
N GLY A 115 -2.62 7.04 -9.40
CA GLY A 115 -1.43 7.78 -8.97
C GLY A 115 -1.01 8.84 -10.00
N PRO A 116 0.24 9.30 -9.97
CA PRO A 116 1.29 8.95 -9.01
C PRO A 116 1.09 9.64 -7.64
N PHE A 117 1.37 8.92 -6.55
CA PHE A 117 1.53 9.51 -5.23
C PHE A 117 3.00 9.83 -4.98
N ARG A 118 3.29 11.00 -4.42
CA ARG A 118 4.65 11.49 -4.18
C ARG A 118 4.82 11.80 -2.70
N PHE A 119 5.92 11.37 -2.12
CA PHE A 119 6.22 11.54 -0.70
C PHE A 119 7.60 12.17 -0.52
N ASP A 120 7.74 12.99 0.53
CA ASP A 120 9.07 13.35 1.03
C ASP A 120 9.76 12.09 1.56
N ARG A 121 11.03 11.88 1.17
CA ARG A 121 11.75 10.66 1.53
C ARG A 121 12.03 10.57 3.02
N GLY A 122 12.37 11.69 3.69
CA GLY A 122 12.65 11.67 5.12
C GLY A 122 11.41 11.24 5.92
N GLN A 123 10.27 11.82 5.56
CA GLN A 123 8.98 11.48 6.15
C GLN A 123 8.57 10.03 5.85
N TYR A 124 8.79 9.56 4.62
CA TYR A 124 8.51 8.19 4.21
C TYR A 124 9.35 7.17 4.98
N ASP A 125 10.66 7.39 5.05
CA ASP A 125 11.60 6.49 5.74
C ASP A 125 11.31 6.44 7.25
N GLU A 126 10.87 7.54 7.87
CA GLU A 126 10.39 7.56 9.27
C GLU A 126 9.14 6.70 9.45
N ALA A 127 8.11 6.90 8.61
CA ALA A 127 6.87 6.12 8.69
C ALA A 127 7.10 4.63 8.47
N VAL A 128 8.04 4.24 7.58
CA VAL A 128 8.41 2.84 7.36
C VAL A 128 9.17 2.27 8.56
N ARG A 129 10.01 3.06 9.24
CA ARG A 129 10.70 2.60 10.46
C ARG A 129 9.72 2.26 11.58
N GLU A 130 8.67 3.06 11.76
CA GLU A 130 7.61 2.83 12.76
C GLU A 130 6.83 1.51 12.55
N LEU A 131 6.88 0.93 11.34
CA LEU A 131 6.26 -0.36 11.04
C LEU A 131 7.07 -1.56 11.51
N SER A 132 8.37 -1.38 11.72
CA SER A 132 9.21 -2.44 12.23
C SER A 132 8.76 -2.66 13.67
N PRO A 133 8.31 -3.87 14.06
CA PRO A 133 8.23 -4.15 15.48
C PRO A 133 9.61 -3.83 16.03
N ASP A 134 9.68 -3.02 17.09
CA ASP A 134 10.92 -2.83 17.82
C ASP A 134 11.61 -4.20 17.92
N GLU A 135 12.81 -4.33 17.34
CA GLU A 135 13.71 -5.41 17.71
C GLU A 135 14.15 -5.16 19.16
N GLU A 136 13.22 -5.20 20.11
CA GLU A 136 13.51 -5.10 21.54
C GLU A 136 14.39 -6.30 21.93
N ALA A 137 15.70 -6.03 21.88
CA ALA A 137 16.72 -6.26 22.90
C ALA A 137 16.53 -7.45 23.85
#